data_AF-A0A420RG47-F1
#
_entry.id   AF-A0A420RG47-F1
#
_cell.length_a   1.000
_cell.length_b   1.000
_cell.length_c   1.000
_cell.angle_alpha   90.00
_cell.angle_beta   90.00
_cell.angle_gamma   90.00
#
_symmetry.space_group_name_H-M   'P 1'
#
loop_
_entity.id
_entity.type
_entity.pdbx_description
1 polymer ?
#
loop_
_entity_poly.entity_id
_entity_poly.type
_entity_poly.pdbx_seq_one_letter_code
_entity_poly.pdbx_strand_id
1 'polypeptide(L)'
;MIETALPSPSECPEDEHKGDGAGAQAPKKIWSRQPDLQIGERNTQFPGCVVEVACSQSSADLEPLAYDYFSNTSFGVQLFIFVDIKENARISILRGNAGVVSWGMQQVEFQTADKHPANINLALELNVKDFVLSTEVGQYPDLAIRIPFQELHEMLRQARRDSLVKKGRGGNIRRPNKFDGEMVLPANFRTTKDPVAKGDGQFNGN
;
A
#
# COMPACT_ATOMS: atom_id res chain seq x y z
N MET A 1 -27.01 -36.43 33.50
CA MET A 1 -26.96 -37.72 32.80
C MET A 1 -28.31 -37.94 32.13
N ILE A 2 -28.44 -37.54 30.87
CA ILE A 2 -29.34 -38.16 29.89
C ILE A 2 -28.54 -38.13 28.59
N GLU A 3 -28.15 -39.32 28.16
CA GLU A 3 -27.38 -39.64 26.98
C GLU A 3 -28.34 -39.65 25.78
N THR A 4 -28.06 -38.89 24.73
CA THR A 4 -28.77 -38.98 23.46
C THR A 4 -27.79 -39.46 22.41
N ALA A 5 -28.04 -40.69 21.96
CA ALA A 5 -27.26 -41.41 20.98
C ALA A 5 -27.57 -40.93 19.55
N LEU A 6 -26.55 -41.11 18.70
CA LEU A 6 -26.46 -40.88 17.25
C LEU A 6 -27.54 -41.60 16.43
N PRO A 7 -27.73 -41.17 15.17
CA PRO A 7 -27.87 -42.11 14.07
C PRO A 7 -26.63 -42.13 13.14
N SER A 8 -26.27 -43.37 12.76
CA SER A 8 -25.17 -43.80 11.88
C SER A 8 -25.39 -43.47 10.38
N PRO A 9 -24.37 -43.63 9.51
CA PRO A 9 -24.24 -42.92 8.23
C PRO A 9 -24.97 -43.62 7.07
N SER A 10 -25.50 -42.85 6.13
CA SER A 10 -26.07 -43.36 4.88
C SER A 10 -25.14 -43.02 3.71
N GLU A 11 -24.40 -44.07 3.33
CA GLU A 11 -23.90 -44.49 2.02
C GLU A 11 -23.79 -43.46 0.87
N CYS A 12 -22.54 -43.25 0.44
CA CYS A 12 -22.17 -42.75 -0.88
C CYS A 12 -22.63 -43.70 -1.99
N PRO A 13 -22.93 -43.22 -3.20
CA PRO A 13 -22.75 -43.99 -4.42
C PRO A 13 -21.37 -43.69 -5.04
N GLU A 14 -20.53 -44.73 -5.12
CA GLU A 14 -19.62 -44.96 -6.26
C GLU A 14 -20.53 -45.20 -7.49
N ASP A 15 -20.25 -44.80 -8.73
CA ASP A 15 -19.04 -44.91 -9.53
C ASP A 15 -19.28 -44.14 -10.85
N GLU A 16 -18.22 -43.63 -11.49
CA GLU A 16 -17.98 -43.77 -12.94
C GLU A 16 -16.75 -42.94 -13.35
N HIS A 17 -15.61 -43.64 -13.45
CA HIS A 17 -14.45 -43.18 -14.18
C HIS A 17 -14.79 -42.95 -15.66
N LYS A 18 -14.59 -41.72 -16.14
CA LYS A 18 -14.38 -41.46 -17.56
C LYS A 18 -13.54 -40.21 -17.80
N GLY A 19 -12.34 -40.44 -18.32
CA GLY A 19 -11.62 -39.46 -19.14
C GLY A 19 -10.34 -38.91 -18.53
N ASP A 20 -9.22 -39.56 -18.85
CA ASP A 20 -7.92 -38.89 -18.98
C ASP A 20 -8.02 -37.78 -20.03
N GLY A 21 -8.42 -36.60 -19.59
CA GLY A 21 -8.24 -35.36 -20.31
C GLY A 21 -7.23 -34.55 -19.53
N ALA A 22 -6.01 -34.42 -20.06
CA ALA A 22 -5.07 -33.39 -19.63
C ALA A 22 -5.74 -32.02 -19.84
N GLY A 23 -6.52 -31.61 -18.84
CA GLY A 23 -7.12 -30.29 -18.77
C GLY A 23 -5.95 -29.33 -18.73
N ALA A 24 -5.65 -28.74 -19.87
CA ALA A 24 -4.80 -27.57 -19.95
C ALA A 24 -5.32 -26.61 -18.89
N GLN A 25 -4.60 -26.49 -17.77
CA GLN A 25 -4.90 -25.51 -16.75
C GLN A 25 -4.89 -24.19 -17.49
N ALA A 26 -6.07 -23.58 -17.63
CA ALA A 26 -6.18 -22.24 -18.18
C ALA A 26 -5.15 -21.39 -17.44
N PRO A 27 -4.30 -20.62 -18.15
CA PRO A 27 -3.23 -19.88 -17.51
C PRO A 27 -3.85 -19.09 -16.36
N LYS A 28 -3.39 -19.34 -15.13
CA LYS A 28 -3.87 -18.62 -13.94
C LYS A 28 -3.83 -17.15 -14.30
N LYS A 29 -5.00 -16.52 -14.36
CA LYS A 29 -5.13 -15.11 -14.71
C LYS A 29 -4.19 -14.36 -13.78
N ILE A 30 -3.11 -13.81 -14.34
CA ILE A 30 -2.12 -13.10 -13.54
C ILE A 30 -2.86 -11.90 -12.97
N TRP A 31 -3.11 -11.93 -11.67
CA TRP A 31 -3.73 -10.82 -10.99
C TRP A 31 -2.76 -9.64 -11.06
N SER A 32 -3.23 -8.54 -11.64
CA SER A 32 -2.44 -7.34 -11.85
C SER A 32 -3.31 -6.13 -11.51
N ARG A 33 -2.83 -5.35 -10.55
CA ARG A 33 -3.35 -4.01 -10.20
C ARG A 33 -2.20 -3.01 -10.30
N GLN A 34 -2.54 -1.75 -10.50
CA GLN A 34 -1.58 -0.64 -10.56
C GLN A 34 -1.96 0.37 -9.48
N PRO A 35 -1.43 0.21 -8.25
CA PRO A 35 -1.71 1.16 -7.18
C PRO A 35 -1.04 2.51 -7.47
N ASP A 36 -1.58 3.58 -6.90
CA ASP A 36 -1.00 4.93 -7.03
C ASP A 36 0.39 5.03 -6.38
N LEU A 37 0.61 4.30 -5.28
CA LEU A 37 1.91 4.14 -4.64
C LEU A 37 2.04 2.75 -4.02
N GLN A 38 3.24 2.19 -4.12
CA GLN A 38 3.58 0.92 -3.49
C GLN A 38 4.96 1.01 -2.84
N ILE A 39 5.09 0.39 -1.67
CA ILE A 39 6.35 0.30 -0.92
C ILE A 39 6.57 -1.17 -0.57
N GLY A 40 7.76 -1.67 -0.84
CA GLY A 40 8.13 -3.05 -0.56
C GLY A 40 9.63 -3.18 -0.37
N GLU A 41 10.01 -4.28 0.28
CA GLU A 41 11.41 -4.62 0.47
C GLU A 41 12.05 -5.14 -0.81
N ARG A 42 13.38 -5.06 -0.84
CA ARG A 42 14.15 -5.67 -1.91
C ARG A 42 14.02 -7.18 -1.80
N ASN A 43 13.74 -7.84 -2.92
CA ASN A 43 13.59 -9.30 -3.05
C ASN A 43 12.25 -9.88 -2.55
N THR A 44 11.23 -9.07 -2.23
CA THR A 44 9.87 -9.58 -2.02
C THR A 44 9.12 -9.69 -3.34
N GLN A 45 8.21 -10.67 -3.45
CA GLN A 45 7.37 -10.85 -4.64
C GLN A 45 6.29 -9.76 -4.75
N PHE A 46 5.79 -9.29 -3.61
CA PHE A 46 4.73 -8.30 -3.51
C PHE A 46 5.20 -7.11 -2.65
N PRO A 47 4.65 -5.90 -2.88
CA PRO A 47 4.89 -4.78 -1.97
C PRO A 47 4.26 -5.08 -0.61
N GLY A 48 4.90 -4.65 0.48
CA GLY A 48 4.34 -4.77 1.82
C GLY A 48 3.23 -3.74 2.08
N CYS A 49 3.30 -2.58 1.43
CA CYS A 49 2.32 -1.51 1.55
C CYS A 49 1.84 -1.03 0.18
N VAL A 50 0.53 -0.81 0.09
CA VAL A 50 -0.17 -0.23 -1.06
C VAL A 50 -0.92 1.01 -0.61
N VAL A 51 -0.85 2.07 -1.41
CA VAL A 51 -1.63 3.29 -1.24
C VAL A 51 -2.45 3.55 -2.49
N GLU A 52 -3.74 3.82 -2.30
CA GLU A 52 -4.69 4.19 -3.34
C GLU A 52 -5.30 5.56 -3.02
N VAL A 53 -5.41 6.43 -4.02
CA VAL A 53 -5.93 7.80 -3.87
C VAL A 53 -7.16 7.99 -4.75
N ALA A 54 -8.33 8.06 -4.12
CA ALA A 54 -9.58 8.31 -4.82
C ALA A 54 -9.86 9.81 -4.94
N CYS A 55 -9.78 10.35 -6.16
CA CYS A 55 -10.26 11.71 -6.46
C CYS A 55 -11.64 11.72 -7.13
N SER A 56 -11.96 10.70 -7.93
CA SER A 56 -13.24 10.59 -8.67
C SER A 56 -13.98 9.27 -8.39
N GLN A 57 -13.28 8.27 -7.86
CA GLN A 57 -13.81 6.95 -7.53
C GLN A 57 -14.61 6.97 -6.22
N SER A 58 -15.51 5.99 -6.04
CA SER A 58 -16.32 5.86 -4.82
C SER A 58 -15.51 5.24 -3.68
N SER A 59 -15.67 5.75 -2.46
CA SER A 59 -15.10 5.14 -1.25
C SER A 59 -15.86 3.90 -0.77
N ALA A 60 -17.01 3.57 -1.39
CA ALA A 60 -17.82 2.42 -1.03
C ALA A 60 -17.13 1.06 -1.24
N ASP A 61 -16.11 1.00 -2.10
CA ASP A 61 -15.46 -0.25 -2.52
C ASP A 61 -14.08 -0.48 -1.87
N LEU A 62 -13.77 0.25 -0.80
CA LEU A 62 -12.45 0.25 -0.18
C LEU A 62 -12.07 -1.09 0.45
N GLU A 63 -12.96 -1.65 1.26
CA GLU A 63 -12.71 -2.90 1.97
C GLU A 63 -12.64 -4.07 0.97
N PRO A 64 -13.58 -4.22 0.01
CA PRO A 64 -13.42 -5.18 -1.08
C PRO A 64 -12.09 -5.03 -1.84
N LEU A 65 -11.68 -3.80 -2.16
CA LEU A 65 -10.42 -3.53 -2.84
C LEU A 65 -9.20 -3.94 -2.00
N ALA A 66 -9.20 -3.63 -0.70
CA ALA A 66 -8.14 -4.04 0.22
C ALA A 66 -8.08 -5.56 0.36
N TYR A 67 -9.24 -6.22 0.50
CA TYR A 67 -9.34 -7.68 0.53
C TYR A 67 -8.79 -8.31 -0.74
N ASP A 68 -9.01 -7.71 -1.91
CA ASP A 68 -8.39 -8.18 -3.15
C ASP A 68 -6.87 -8.11 -3.08
N TYR A 69 -6.29 -7.02 -2.57
CA TYR A 69 -4.83 -6.92 -2.38
C TYR A 69 -4.31 -7.98 -1.41
N PHE A 70 -4.94 -8.15 -0.25
CA PHE A 70 -4.49 -9.11 0.75
C PHE A 70 -4.64 -10.56 0.27
N SER A 71 -5.79 -10.94 -0.26
CA SER A 71 -6.08 -12.32 -0.66
C SER A 71 -5.28 -12.77 -1.89
N ASN A 72 -5.21 -11.95 -2.94
CA ASN A 72 -4.51 -12.32 -4.17
C ASN A 72 -2.99 -12.35 -4.02
N THR A 73 -2.45 -11.72 -2.98
CA THR A 73 -1.02 -11.78 -2.64
C THR A 73 -0.70 -12.75 -1.52
N SER A 74 -1.68 -13.53 -1.05
CA SER A 74 -1.53 -14.41 0.12
C SER A 74 -0.93 -13.68 1.33
N PHE A 75 -1.43 -12.46 1.58
CA PHE A 75 -0.97 -11.54 2.62
C PHE A 75 0.50 -11.10 2.47
N GLY A 76 1.01 -11.05 1.23
CA GLY A 76 2.27 -10.39 0.90
C GLY A 76 2.17 -8.87 1.01
N VAL A 77 1.03 -8.30 0.61
CA VAL A 77 0.61 -6.96 1.04
C VAL A 77 0.08 -7.08 2.47
N GLN A 78 0.52 -6.19 3.36
CA GLN A 78 0.11 -6.19 4.77
C GLN A 78 -0.45 -4.85 5.22
N LEU A 79 -0.17 -3.78 4.49
CA LEU A 79 -0.73 -2.46 4.76
C LEU A 79 -1.44 -1.94 3.51
N PHE A 80 -2.69 -1.54 3.68
CA PHE A 80 -3.46 -0.85 2.66
C PHE A 80 -3.90 0.51 3.20
N ILE A 81 -3.43 1.57 2.56
CA ILE A 81 -3.82 2.95 2.87
C ILE A 81 -4.69 3.46 1.73
N PHE A 82 -5.83 4.03 2.07
CA PHE A 82 -6.67 4.72 1.11
C PHE A 82 -6.86 6.17 1.49
N VAL A 83 -6.73 7.04 0.50
CA VAL A 83 -6.94 8.47 0.67
C VAL A 83 -8.08 8.90 -0.25
N ASP A 84 -9.25 9.16 0.33
CA ASP A 84 -10.37 9.79 -0.40
C ASP A 84 -10.18 11.29 -0.36
N ILE A 85 -10.15 11.96 -1.51
CA ILE A 85 -9.99 13.42 -1.61
C ILE A 85 -11.10 14.09 -2.44
N LYS A 86 -12.20 13.37 -2.73
CA LYS A 86 -13.27 13.83 -3.62
C LYS A 86 -14.05 15.00 -3.05
N GLU A 87 -14.73 14.81 -1.91
CA GLU A 87 -15.58 15.84 -1.29
C GLU A 87 -14.87 16.44 -0.07
N ASN A 88 -14.93 15.74 1.04
CA ASN A 88 -14.03 15.91 2.18
C ASN A 88 -12.81 14.97 1.98
N ALA A 89 -11.74 15.19 2.73
CA ALA A 89 -10.54 14.37 2.63
C ALA A 89 -10.45 13.40 3.81
N ARG A 90 -10.47 12.10 3.52
CA ARG A 90 -10.46 11.00 4.49
C ARG A 90 -9.27 10.09 4.26
N ILE A 91 -8.81 9.50 5.35
CA ILE A 91 -7.84 8.41 5.31
C ILE A 91 -8.41 7.16 5.98
N SER A 92 -8.12 6.01 5.39
CA SER A 92 -8.47 4.70 5.88
C SER A 92 -7.25 3.80 5.84
N ILE A 93 -7.08 2.95 6.84
CA ILE A 93 -5.95 2.04 7.00
C ILE A 93 -6.48 0.67 7.36
N LEU A 94 -6.12 -0.32 6.55
CA LEU A 94 -6.34 -1.73 6.84
C LEU A 94 -4.99 -2.43 6.95
N ARG A 95 -4.89 -3.31 7.95
CA ARG A 95 -3.74 -4.18 8.19
C ARG A 95 -4.14 -5.63 7.95
N GLY A 96 -3.37 -6.32 7.11
CA GLY A 96 -3.47 -7.76 6.89
C GLY A 96 -2.34 -8.47 7.62
N ASN A 97 -2.67 -9.46 8.45
CA ASN A 97 -1.68 -10.31 9.12
C ASN A 97 -2.18 -11.77 9.15
N ALA A 98 -1.44 -12.66 8.50
CA ALA A 98 -1.65 -14.12 8.56
C ALA A 98 -3.11 -14.56 8.38
N GLY A 99 -3.83 -14.01 7.39
CA GLY A 99 -5.23 -14.34 7.14
C GLY A 99 -6.24 -13.39 7.77
N VAL A 100 -5.82 -12.53 8.70
CA VAL A 100 -6.70 -11.62 9.44
C VAL A 100 -6.55 -10.20 8.93
N VAL A 101 -7.68 -9.54 8.66
CA VAL A 101 -7.73 -8.13 8.27
C VAL A 101 -8.31 -7.32 9.43
N SER A 102 -7.71 -6.17 9.73
CA SER A 102 -8.12 -5.30 10.84
C SER A 102 -8.00 -3.82 10.48
N TRP A 103 -8.89 -3.01 11.05
CA TRP A 103 -8.85 -1.56 10.91
C TRP A 103 -7.75 -0.96 11.78
N GLY A 104 -6.83 -0.23 11.15
CA GLY A 104 -5.96 0.71 11.83
C GLY A 104 -6.62 2.07 12.01
N MET A 105 -7.42 2.48 11.03
CA MET A 105 -8.15 3.75 11.01
C MET A 105 -9.26 3.66 9.96
N GLN A 106 -10.48 4.08 10.27
CA GLN A 106 -11.60 3.98 9.34
C GLN A 106 -12.17 5.35 9.00
N GLN A 107 -12.02 5.76 7.73
CA GLN A 107 -12.64 6.95 7.14
C GLN A 107 -12.46 8.24 7.96
N VAL A 108 -11.29 8.43 8.57
CA VAL A 108 -11.07 9.58 9.45
C VAL A 108 -10.72 10.80 8.60
N GLU A 109 -11.43 11.90 8.83
CA GLU A 109 -11.29 13.12 8.05
C GLU A 109 -10.06 13.92 8.48
N PHE A 110 -9.24 14.36 7.52
CA PHE A 110 -8.20 15.38 7.76
C PHE A 110 -8.55 16.72 7.08
N GLN A 111 -9.62 16.75 6.28
CA GLN A 111 -10.18 17.96 5.72
C GLN A 111 -11.70 17.83 5.54
N THR A 112 -12.47 18.85 5.92
CA THR A 112 -13.91 18.91 5.70
C THR A 112 -14.28 19.15 4.22
N ALA A 113 -15.57 19.03 3.90
CA ALA A 113 -16.11 19.33 2.57
C ALA A 113 -15.85 20.79 2.15
N ASP A 114 -15.94 21.73 3.12
CA ASP A 114 -15.65 23.17 2.94
C ASP A 114 -14.15 23.47 2.82
N LYS A 115 -13.31 22.43 2.74
CA LYS A 115 -11.86 22.52 2.56
C LYS A 115 -11.10 23.10 3.76
N HIS A 116 -11.70 23.08 4.95
CA HIS A 116 -11.02 23.39 6.20
C HIS A 116 -10.34 22.15 6.79
N PRO A 117 -9.24 22.30 7.55
CA PRO A 117 -8.61 21.17 8.22
C PRO A 117 -9.55 20.54 9.24
N ALA A 118 -9.53 19.21 9.35
CA ALA A 118 -10.29 18.43 10.32
C ALA A 118 -9.34 17.57 11.17
N ASN A 119 -9.75 17.26 12.41
CA ASN A 119 -9.01 16.38 13.32
C ASN A 119 -7.51 16.73 13.44
N ILE A 120 -7.18 18.02 13.56
CA ILE A 120 -5.80 18.54 13.49
C ILE A 120 -4.83 17.98 14.54
N ASN A 121 -5.36 17.49 15.67
CA ASN A 121 -4.57 16.88 16.75
C ASN A 121 -4.27 15.39 16.48
N LEU A 122 -4.87 14.80 15.46
CA LEU A 122 -4.62 13.42 15.04
C LEU A 122 -3.47 13.36 14.04
N ALA A 123 -2.92 12.16 13.89
CA ALA A 123 -1.90 11.84 12.93
C ALA A 123 -2.17 10.47 12.32
N LEU A 124 -1.71 10.30 11.09
CA LEU A 124 -1.50 8.99 10.51
C LEU A 124 -0.30 8.36 11.23
N GLU A 125 -0.54 7.25 11.91
CA GLU A 125 0.48 6.49 12.63
C GLU A 125 0.70 5.13 11.95
N LEU A 126 1.89 4.98 11.40
CA LEU A 126 2.37 3.76 10.77
C LEU A 126 3.57 3.25 11.56
N ASN A 127 3.85 1.97 11.47
CA ASN A 127 5.08 1.38 12.00
C ASN A 127 5.94 0.89 10.83
N VAL A 128 7.27 0.91 10.96
CA VAL A 128 8.16 0.27 9.98
C VAL A 128 7.77 -1.19 9.77
N LYS A 129 7.29 -1.87 10.81
CA LYS A 129 6.79 -3.25 10.75
C LYS A 129 5.54 -3.42 9.88
N ASP A 130 4.79 -2.36 9.58
CA ASP A 130 3.62 -2.44 8.69
C ASP A 130 4.04 -2.67 7.22
N PHE A 131 5.33 -2.50 6.86
CA PHE A 131 5.83 -2.58 5.48
C PHE A 131 6.54 -3.90 5.15
N VAL A 132 6.71 -4.80 6.13
CA VAL A 132 7.62 -5.96 6.06
C VAL A 132 6.86 -7.24 6.36
N LEU A 133 7.19 -8.37 5.71
CA LEU A 133 6.48 -9.65 5.89
C LEU A 133 6.32 -10.03 7.36
N SER A 134 5.18 -10.61 7.73
CA SER A 134 4.88 -11.01 9.11
C SER A 134 5.92 -12.00 9.67
N THR A 135 6.55 -12.79 8.81
CA THR A 135 7.67 -13.70 9.13
C THR A 135 9.00 -12.98 9.40
N GLU A 136 9.16 -11.76 8.93
CA GLU A 136 10.38 -10.95 8.98
C GLU A 136 10.29 -9.82 10.01
N VAL A 137 9.10 -9.54 10.53
CA VAL A 137 8.79 -8.46 11.47
C VAL A 137 9.71 -8.39 12.70
N GLY A 138 10.23 -9.54 13.14
CA GLY A 138 11.15 -9.64 14.28
C GLY A 138 12.52 -9.02 14.04
N GLN A 139 12.90 -8.77 12.79
CA GLN A 139 14.19 -8.17 12.41
C GLN A 139 14.15 -6.63 12.44
N TYR A 140 12.95 -6.04 12.52
CA TYR A 140 12.75 -4.61 12.43
C TYR A 140 12.46 -3.97 13.80
N PRO A 141 13.00 -2.77 14.07
CA PRO A 141 12.73 -2.07 15.32
C PRO A 141 11.26 -1.64 15.37
N ASP A 142 10.76 -1.42 16.57
CA ASP A 142 9.47 -0.75 16.77
C ASP A 142 9.65 0.75 16.54
N LEU A 143 9.50 1.19 15.28
CA LEU A 143 9.71 2.58 14.87
C LEU A 143 8.44 3.13 14.24
N ALA A 144 7.85 4.11 14.92
CA ALA A 144 6.66 4.81 14.45
C ALA A 144 7.02 5.90 13.42
N ILE A 145 6.27 5.92 12.33
CA ILE A 145 6.22 6.99 11.34
C ILE A 145 4.90 7.73 11.58
N ARG A 146 5.00 9.02 11.90
CA ARG A 146 3.84 9.84 12.26
C ARG A 146 3.71 11.00 11.29
N ILE A 147 2.57 11.09 10.60
CA ILE A 147 2.25 12.19 9.68
C ILE A 147 1.02 12.93 10.23
N PRO A 148 1.20 14.12 10.83
CA PRO A 148 0.08 14.92 11.36
C PRO A 148 -0.97 15.22 10.30
N PHE A 149 -2.25 15.23 10.68
CA PHE A 149 -3.34 15.53 9.75
C PHE A 149 -3.28 16.96 9.23
N GLN A 150 -2.77 17.88 10.02
CA GLN A 150 -2.48 19.24 9.57
C GLN A 150 -1.47 19.25 8.40
N GLU A 151 -0.47 18.38 8.42
CA GLU A 151 0.52 18.25 7.34
C GLU A 151 -0.12 17.64 6.08
N LEU A 152 -0.91 16.57 6.23
CA LEU A 152 -1.69 15.99 5.12
C LEU A 152 -2.62 17.02 4.47
N HIS A 153 -3.29 17.85 5.29
CA HIS A 153 -4.13 18.94 4.81
C HIS A 153 -3.33 19.95 3.98
N GLU A 154 -2.16 20.38 4.47
CA GLU A 154 -1.32 21.34 3.76
C GLU A 154 -0.76 20.76 2.45
N MET A 155 -0.33 19.49 2.45
CA MET A 155 0.09 18.77 1.24
C MET A 155 -1.02 18.75 0.19
N LEU A 156 -2.26 18.43 0.59
CA LEU A 156 -3.41 18.43 -0.32
C LEU A 156 -3.73 19.85 -0.82
N ARG A 157 -3.65 20.86 0.06
CA ARG A 157 -3.84 22.27 -0.30
C ARG A 157 -2.81 22.73 -1.32
N GLN A 158 -1.56 22.29 -1.18
CA GLN A 158 -0.46 22.62 -2.10
C GLN A 158 -0.66 21.93 -3.45
N ALA A 159 -0.95 20.63 -3.46
CA ALA A 159 -1.19 19.87 -4.69
C ALA A 159 -2.35 20.46 -5.54
N ARG A 160 -3.43 20.92 -4.89
CA ARG A 160 -4.54 21.60 -5.59
C ARG A 160 -4.13 22.94 -6.19
N ARG A 161 -3.33 23.74 -5.48
CA ARG A 161 -2.78 25.00 -6.01
C ARG A 161 -1.90 24.74 -7.24
N ASP A 162 -1.02 23.76 -7.18
CA ASP A 162 -0.13 23.41 -8.29
C ASP A 162 -0.90 22.90 -9.52
N SER A 163 -2.02 22.19 -9.32
CA SER A 163 -2.92 21.76 -10.38
C SER A 163 -3.60 22.93 -11.10
N LEU A 164 -4.01 23.97 -10.37
CA LEU A 164 -4.60 25.18 -10.95
C LEU A 164 -3.60 25.96 -11.82
N VAL A 165 -2.33 26.05 -11.38
CA VAL A 165 -1.25 26.68 -12.17
C VAL A 165 -1.04 25.95 -13.50
N LYS A 166 -1.14 24.61 -13.52
CA LYS A 166 -1.02 23.79 -14.73
C LYS A 166 -2.18 23.94 -15.70
N LYS A 167 -3.40 24.27 -15.24
CA LYS A 167 -4.53 24.56 -16.14
C LYS A 167 -4.39 25.90 -16.88
N GLY A 168 -3.68 26.88 -16.30
CA GLY A 168 -3.47 28.21 -16.89
C GLY A 168 -2.30 28.32 -17.88
N ARG A 169 -1.39 27.34 -17.92
CA ARG A 169 -0.26 27.27 -18.86
C ARG A 169 -0.31 25.92 -19.54
N GLY A 170 -0.62 25.88 -20.85
CA GLY A 170 -0.66 24.65 -21.65
C GLY A 170 0.40 23.65 -21.19
N GLY A 171 -0.08 22.51 -20.66
CA GLY A 171 0.68 21.65 -19.77
C GLY A 171 1.82 20.93 -20.47
N ASN A 172 2.99 21.55 -20.54
CA ASN A 172 4.23 20.82 -20.71
C ASN A 172 4.60 20.21 -19.35
N ILE A 173 4.71 18.88 -19.30
CA ILE A 173 5.45 18.19 -18.25
C ILE A 173 6.90 18.68 -18.38
N ARG A 174 7.24 19.74 -17.64
CA ARG A 174 8.65 20.02 -17.37
C ARG A 174 9.12 18.89 -16.48
N ARG A 175 9.87 17.94 -17.05
CA ARG A 175 10.83 17.17 -16.26
C ARG A 175 11.59 18.22 -15.45
N PRO A 176 11.60 18.18 -14.11
CA PRO A 176 12.48 19.07 -13.38
C PRO A 176 13.89 18.76 -13.88
N ASN A 177 14.47 19.70 -14.62
CA ASN A 177 15.88 19.66 -14.97
C ASN A 177 16.61 19.86 -13.66
N LYS A 178 16.83 18.75 -12.95
CA LYS A 178 17.32 18.72 -11.57
C LYS A 178 16.36 19.42 -10.61
N PHE A 179 16.27 18.84 -9.42
CA PHE A 179 15.59 19.45 -8.30
C PHE A 179 16.58 20.46 -7.74
N ASP A 180 16.44 21.73 -8.10
CA ASP A 180 17.34 22.81 -7.64
C ASP A 180 16.97 23.27 -6.22
N GLY A 181 15.86 22.77 -5.68
CA GLY A 181 15.54 22.89 -4.27
C GLY A 181 16.47 21.96 -3.50
N GLU A 182 17.34 22.52 -2.68
CA GLU A 182 18.07 21.73 -1.70
C GLU A 182 17.02 20.99 -0.85
N MET A 183 16.97 19.65 -0.97
CA MET A 183 16.17 18.82 -0.09
C MET A 183 16.81 18.93 1.28
N VAL A 184 16.33 19.87 2.11
CA VAL A 184 16.76 20.02 3.49
C VAL A 184 16.25 18.82 4.26
N LEU A 185 17.06 17.77 4.26
CA LEU A 185 16.87 16.63 5.14
C LEU A 185 17.08 17.11 6.58
N PRO A 186 16.22 16.73 7.54
CA PRO A 186 16.45 17.04 8.95
C PRO A 186 17.83 16.50 9.37
N ALA A 187 18.53 17.21 10.26
CA ALA A 187 19.95 16.98 10.59
C ALA A 187 20.33 15.55 11.05
N ASN A 188 19.32 14.76 11.39
CA ASN A 188 19.38 13.36 11.81
C ASN A 188 19.37 12.36 10.65
N PHE A 189 19.19 12.81 9.40
CA PHE A 189 19.33 11.99 8.19
C PHE A 189 20.80 11.88 7.79
N ARG A 190 21.53 10.93 8.37
CA ARG A 190 22.89 10.59 7.92
C ARG A 190 22.81 9.74 6.66
N THR A 191 23.21 10.31 5.52
CA THR A 191 23.58 9.49 4.35
C THR A 191 25.08 9.22 4.46
N THR A 192 25.47 7.96 4.63
CA THR A 192 26.87 7.54 4.50
C THR A 192 27.22 7.58 3.02
N LYS A 193 27.62 8.75 2.54
CA LYS A 193 28.30 8.89 1.25
C LYS A 193 29.76 9.15 1.52
N ASP A 194 30.50 8.08 1.83
CA ASP A 194 31.92 8.10 1.52
C ASP A 194 32.05 7.89 0.00
N PRO A 195 32.71 8.80 -0.73
CA PRO A 195 32.91 8.62 -2.16
C PRO A 195 33.92 7.50 -2.40
N VAL A 196 33.49 6.45 -3.11
CA VAL A 196 34.39 5.47 -3.72
C VAL A 196 35.29 6.23 -4.70
N ALA A 197 36.58 6.28 -4.39
CA ALA A 197 37.60 6.84 -5.26
C ALA A 197 37.57 6.13 -6.63
N LYS A 198 37.52 6.91 -7.71
CA LYS A 198 37.74 6.40 -9.07
C LYS A 198 39.19 5.95 -9.18
N GLY A 199 39.39 4.64 -9.32
CA GLY A 199 40.66 4.09 -9.75
C GLY A 199 40.79 4.23 -11.26
N ASP A 200 41.78 4.99 -11.70
CA ASP A 200 42.26 4.98 -13.08
C ASP A 200 43.00 3.66 -13.32
N GLY A 201 42.40 2.76 -14.10
CA GLY A 201 42.96 1.45 -14.41
C GLY A 201 42.71 1.09 -15.86
N GLN A 202 43.72 1.29 -16.69
CA GLN A 202 43.79 0.94 -18.10
C GLN A 202 43.41 -0.53 -18.35
N PHE A 203 42.47 -0.74 -19.27
CA PHE A 203 42.34 -2.02 -19.96
C PHE A 203 43.49 -2.15 -20.97
N ASN A 204 44.42 -3.06 -20.72
CA ASN A 204 45.25 -3.63 -21.78
C ASN A 204 44.78 -5.05 -22.05
N GLY A 205 44.42 -5.31 -23.31
CA GLY A 205 44.15 -6.64 -23.81
C GLY A 205 45.45 -7.43 -24.01
N ASN A 206 45.43 -8.68 -23.56
CA ASN A 206 45.70 -9.87 -24.37
C ASN A 206 45.20 -11.11 -23.60
#